data_AF-A0A0H5Q6T1-F1
#
_entry.id   AF-A0A0H5Q6T1-F1
#
_cell.length_a   1.000
_cell.length_b   1.000
_cell.length_c   1.000
_cell.angle_alpha   90.00
_cell.angle_beta   90.00
_cell.angle_gamma   90.00
#
_symmetry.space_group_name_H-M   'P 1'
#
loop_
_entity.id
_entity.type
_entity.pdbx_description
1 polymer ?
#
loop_
_entity_poly.entity_id
_entity_poly.type
_entity_poly.pdbx_seq_one_letter_code
_entity_poly.pdbx_strand_id
1 'polypeptide(L)'
;MKKLVAVLLVLLLVPCAGFAFAAEPEKDGENAELIAVEDQEMAAFYEIAATQMREYYEKLGYTEVERPSTFMQVCNELGVSSDVQALASMDIDSAPADMKEDILAARNEIIFSADGWYADKAGIYLVWFDNAKKEWGELPKFSELFPGWDLPTVVNESADEGLEVFG
;
A
#
# COMPACT_ATOMS: atom_id res chain seq x y z
N MET A 1 -9.62 3.85 23.15
CA MET A 1 -9.06 2.50 22.96
C MET A 1 -8.28 2.53 21.67
N LYS A 2 -6.93 2.50 21.73
CA LYS A 2 -6.08 2.53 20.55
C LYS A 2 -6.02 1.11 19.98
N LYS A 3 -6.60 0.86 18.80
CA LYS A 3 -6.49 -0.43 18.11
C LYS A 3 -5.06 -0.55 17.57
N LEU A 4 -4.34 -1.59 17.99
CA LEU A 4 -3.01 -1.91 17.48
C LEU A 4 -3.20 -2.62 16.13
N VAL A 5 -2.86 -1.95 15.04
CA VAL A 5 -2.79 -2.54 13.69
C VAL A 5 -1.36 -3.09 13.54
N ALA A 6 -1.22 -4.41 13.45
CA ALA A 6 0.05 -5.06 13.17
C ALA A 6 0.07 -5.48 11.69
N VAL A 7 0.85 -4.78 10.87
CA VAL A 7 1.06 -5.13 9.47
C VAL A 7 2.16 -6.19 9.42
N LEU A 8 1.82 -7.43 9.07
CA LEU A 8 2.80 -8.50 8.87
C LEU A 8 3.32 -8.44 7.43
N LEU A 9 4.53 -7.92 7.24
CA LEU A 9 5.23 -7.89 5.96
C LEU A 9 5.95 -9.23 5.75
N VAL A 10 5.43 -10.07 4.84
CA VAL A 10 6.05 -11.36 4.52
C VAL A 10 6.95 -11.20 3.29
N LEU A 11 8.26 -11.09 3.52
CA LEU A 11 9.29 -11.17 2.47
C LEU A 11 9.60 -12.65 2.21
N LEU A 12 9.03 -13.24 1.15
CA LEU A 12 9.38 -14.61 0.73
C LEU A 12 10.53 -14.57 -0.28
N LEU A 13 11.72 -15.00 0.16
CA LEU A 13 12.77 -15.49 -0.72
C LEU A 13 12.27 -16.79 -1.37
N VAL A 14 11.93 -16.72 -2.65
CA VAL A 14 11.55 -17.89 -3.46
C VAL A 14 12.82 -18.70 -3.77
N PRO A 15 12.97 -19.95 -3.30
CA PRO A 15 14.00 -20.83 -3.81
C PRO A 15 13.46 -21.43 -5.12
N CYS A 16 13.79 -20.79 -6.26
CA CYS A 16 13.60 -21.41 -7.57
C CYS A 16 14.54 -22.63 -7.68
N ALA A 17 14.01 -23.80 -7.35
CA ALA A 17 14.64 -25.07 -7.67
C ALA A 17 14.62 -25.24 -9.20
N GLY A 18 15.75 -24.97 -9.87
CA GLY A 18 15.88 -25.36 -11.28
C GLY A 18 16.82 -24.54 -12.16
N PHE A 19 17.97 -24.04 -11.69
CA PHE A 19 19.06 -23.70 -12.60
C PHE A 19 20.38 -24.22 -12.03
N ALA A 20 20.82 -25.35 -12.56
CA ALA A 20 22.20 -25.78 -12.44
C ALA A 20 23.06 -24.89 -13.34
N PHE A 21 23.75 -23.92 -12.75
CA PHE A 21 24.99 -23.40 -13.31
C PHE A 21 25.95 -23.13 -12.16
N ALA A 22 27.02 -23.92 -12.13
CA ALA A 22 28.11 -23.76 -11.19
C ALA A 22 28.93 -22.53 -11.57
N ALA A 23 28.98 -21.53 -10.69
CA ALA A 23 30.11 -20.64 -10.43
C ALA A 23 29.74 -19.66 -9.30
N GLU A 24 30.31 -19.85 -8.11
CA GLU A 24 30.60 -18.71 -7.22
C GLU A 24 31.95 -18.13 -7.69
N PRO A 25 32.16 -16.80 -7.67
CA PRO A 25 32.48 -16.12 -6.41
C PRO A 25 31.96 -14.67 -6.22
N GLU A 26 31.91 -14.31 -4.94
CA GLU A 26 32.21 -12.98 -4.33
C GLU A 26 31.36 -11.74 -4.64
N LYS A 27 30.41 -11.50 -3.72
CA LYS A 27 30.25 -10.29 -2.88
C LYS A 27 30.81 -8.95 -3.40
N ASP A 28 29.92 -8.13 -3.95
CA ASP A 28 29.96 -6.67 -3.89
C ASP A 28 28.55 -6.10 -3.75
N GLY A 29 28.45 -5.03 -2.96
CA GLY A 29 27.19 -4.37 -2.68
C GLY A 29 26.72 -3.62 -3.91
N GLU A 30 25.81 -4.23 -4.67
CA GLU A 30 25.04 -3.54 -5.68
C GLU A 30 23.66 -3.18 -5.14
N ASN A 31 23.30 -1.94 -5.43
CA ASN A 31 22.01 -1.32 -5.22
C ASN A 31 20.90 -2.33 -5.50
N ALA A 32 19.90 -2.40 -4.61
CA ALA A 32 18.67 -3.14 -4.87
C ALA A 32 18.00 -2.53 -6.10
N GLU A 33 18.41 -2.98 -7.27
CA GLU A 33 17.75 -2.75 -8.53
C GLU A 33 16.38 -3.38 -8.35
N LEU A 34 15.33 -2.55 -8.23
CA LEU A 34 13.97 -3.02 -8.38
C LEU A 34 13.91 -3.60 -9.80
N ILE A 35 14.14 -4.91 -9.91
CA ILE A 35 13.99 -5.64 -11.16
C ILE A 35 12.58 -5.35 -11.64
N ALA A 36 12.46 -4.75 -12.81
CA ALA A 36 11.19 -4.56 -13.48
C ALA A 36 10.64 -5.94 -13.84
N VAL A 37 9.93 -6.56 -12.90
CA VAL A 37 9.20 -7.81 -13.13
C VAL A 37 8.15 -7.51 -14.20
N GLU A 38 8.12 -8.29 -15.27
CA GLU A 38 7.16 -8.10 -16.35
C GLU A 38 5.73 -8.19 -15.79
N ASP A 39 4.80 -7.38 -16.31
CA ASP A 39 3.42 -7.27 -15.78
C ASP A 39 2.72 -8.65 -15.61
N GLN A 40 3.05 -9.60 -16.48
CA GLN A 40 2.54 -10.97 -16.43
C GLN A 40 3.10 -11.78 -15.24
N GLU A 41 4.38 -11.62 -14.93
CA GLU A 41 5.03 -12.28 -13.78
C GLU A 41 4.51 -11.71 -12.47
N MET A 42 4.24 -10.41 -12.42
CA MET A 42 3.58 -9.77 -11.27
C MET A 42 2.17 -10.30 -11.06
N ALA A 43 1.37 -10.46 -12.11
CA ALA A 43 0.03 -11.04 -12.00
C ALA A 43 0.07 -12.47 -11.43
N ALA A 44 0.98 -13.31 -11.92
CA ALA A 44 1.17 -14.66 -11.40
C ALA A 44 1.60 -14.65 -9.92
N PHE A 45 2.49 -13.73 -9.53
CA PHE A 45 2.88 -13.55 -8.14
C PHE A 45 1.67 -13.23 -7.24
N TYR A 46 0.81 -12.30 -7.65
CA TYR A 46 -0.38 -11.92 -6.89
C TYR A 46 -1.35 -13.09 -6.69
N GLU A 47 -1.63 -13.87 -7.74
CA GLU A 47 -2.50 -15.05 -7.66
C GLU A 47 -1.95 -16.13 -6.70
N ILE A 48 -0.64 -16.37 -6.76
CA ILE A 48 0.04 -17.31 -5.86
C ILE A 48 -0.05 -16.81 -4.42
N ALA A 49 0.25 -15.53 -4.18
CA ALA A 49 0.20 -14.93 -2.84
C ALA A 49 -1.22 -14.97 -2.26
N ALA A 50 -2.24 -14.62 -3.06
CA ALA A 50 -3.64 -14.67 -2.65
C ALA A 50 -4.08 -16.07 -2.27
N THR A 51 -3.73 -17.08 -3.07
CA THR A 51 -4.02 -18.48 -2.78
C THR A 51 -3.37 -18.93 -1.47
N GLN A 52 -2.08 -18.63 -1.28
CA GLN A 52 -1.37 -19.00 -0.06
C GLN A 52 -1.94 -18.35 1.19
N MET A 53 -2.33 -17.06 1.12
CA MET A 53 -2.92 -16.36 2.26
C MET A 53 -4.29 -16.93 2.61
N ARG A 54 -5.12 -17.23 1.61
CA ARG A 54 -6.43 -17.86 1.83
C ARG A 54 -6.29 -19.20 2.53
N GLU A 55 -5.40 -20.07 2.06
CA GLU A 55 -5.12 -21.35 2.74
C GLU A 55 -4.57 -21.17 4.17
N TYR A 56 -3.68 -20.19 4.37
CA TYR A 56 -3.09 -19.91 5.67
C TYR A 56 -4.14 -19.50 6.70
N TYR A 57 -4.99 -18.52 6.35
CA TYR A 57 -6.02 -18.01 7.24
C TYR A 57 -7.17 -19.00 7.45
N GLU A 58 -7.52 -19.80 6.43
CA GLU A 58 -8.48 -20.89 6.56
C GLU A 58 -8.00 -21.92 7.60
N LYS A 59 -6.73 -22.36 7.53
CA LYS A 59 -6.13 -23.30 8.50
C LYS A 59 -6.15 -22.75 9.93
N LEU A 60 -6.10 -21.43 10.09
CA LEU A 60 -6.14 -20.76 11.38
C LEU A 60 -7.58 -20.46 11.87
N GLY A 61 -8.59 -20.83 11.09
CA GLY A 61 -10.00 -20.63 11.41
C GLY A 61 -10.48 -19.18 11.25
N TYR A 62 -9.82 -18.40 10.39
CA TYR A 62 -10.26 -17.04 10.06
C TYR A 62 -11.30 -17.09 8.93
N THR A 63 -12.21 -16.13 8.96
CA THR A 63 -13.19 -15.89 7.89
C THR A 63 -12.70 -14.75 7.00
N GLU A 64 -12.72 -14.97 5.70
CA GLU A 64 -12.44 -13.91 4.71
C GLU A 64 -13.61 -12.92 4.68
N VAL A 65 -13.31 -11.63 4.78
CA VAL A 65 -14.28 -10.54 4.69
C VAL A 65 -13.91 -9.61 3.55
N GLU A 66 -14.93 -9.10 2.86
CA GLU A 66 -14.72 -8.09 1.83
C GLU A 66 -14.22 -6.79 2.46
N ARG A 67 -13.28 -6.15 1.77
CA ARG A 67 -12.71 -4.84 2.13
C ARG A 67 -13.15 -3.82 1.08
N PRO A 68 -13.13 -2.51 1.39
CA PRO A 68 -13.36 -1.48 0.40
C PRO A 68 -12.45 -1.67 -0.81
N SER A 69 -13.05 -1.62 -2.00
CA SER A 69 -12.34 -1.69 -3.28
C SER A 69 -12.55 -0.45 -4.14
N THR A 70 -13.26 0.55 -3.61
CA THR A 70 -13.53 1.81 -4.31
C THR A 70 -13.46 3.00 -3.36
N PHE A 71 -13.15 4.19 -3.91
CA PHE A 71 -13.20 5.48 -3.22
C PHE A 71 -14.50 5.68 -2.42
N MET A 72 -15.65 5.40 -3.04
CA MET A 72 -16.96 5.63 -2.42
C MET A 72 -17.21 4.70 -1.23
N GLN A 73 -16.78 3.44 -1.30
CA GLN A 73 -16.88 2.52 -0.17
C GLN A 73 -16.00 2.99 0.99
N VAL A 74 -14.77 3.42 0.73
CA VAL A 74 -13.89 4.02 1.76
C VAL A 74 -14.56 5.22 2.41
N CYS A 75 -15.10 6.15 1.61
CA CYS A 75 -15.76 7.33 2.15
C CYS A 75 -16.98 6.99 3.02
N ASN A 76 -17.76 5.99 2.61
CA ASN A 76 -18.91 5.53 3.37
C ASN A 76 -18.50 4.87 4.70
N GLU A 77 -17.47 4.02 4.70
CA GLU A 77 -16.98 3.37 5.92
C GLU A 77 -16.39 4.36 6.92
N LEU A 78 -15.66 5.37 6.43
CA LEU A 78 -15.07 6.41 7.24
C LEU A 78 -16.09 7.47 7.70
N GLY A 79 -17.28 7.51 7.09
CA GLY A 79 -18.28 8.54 7.36
C GLY A 79 -17.83 9.93 6.89
N VAL A 80 -17.07 10.00 5.79
CA VAL A 80 -16.58 11.26 5.22
C VAL A 80 -17.77 12.13 4.82
N SER A 81 -17.74 13.42 5.15
CA SER A 81 -18.81 14.35 4.78
C SER A 81 -18.92 14.52 3.26
N SER A 82 -20.11 14.85 2.76
CA SER A 82 -20.33 15.11 1.32
C SER A 82 -19.42 16.20 0.76
N ASP A 83 -19.08 17.20 1.59
CA ASP A 83 -18.28 18.35 1.18
C ASP A 83 -16.82 17.94 0.97
N VAL A 84 -16.26 17.15 1.88
CA VAL A 84 -14.90 16.60 1.75
C VAL A 84 -14.82 15.62 0.58
N GLN A 85 -15.84 14.77 0.39
CA GLN A 85 -15.90 13.87 -0.77
C GLN A 85 -15.92 14.65 -2.09
N ALA A 86 -16.76 15.67 -2.18
CA ALA A 86 -16.89 16.49 -3.38
C ALA A 86 -15.57 17.21 -3.69
N LEU A 87 -14.94 17.80 -2.67
CA LEU A 87 -13.66 18.49 -2.79
C LEU A 87 -12.53 17.54 -3.21
N ALA A 88 -12.39 16.39 -2.57
CA ALA A 88 -11.35 15.40 -2.89
C ALA A 88 -11.48 14.84 -4.32
N SER A 89 -12.72 14.73 -4.81
CA SER A 89 -13.05 14.22 -6.16
C SER A 89 -12.77 15.24 -7.28
N MET A 90 -12.44 16.50 -6.96
CA MET A 90 -12.13 17.50 -7.97
C MET A 90 -10.86 17.16 -8.74
N ASP A 91 -10.84 17.53 -10.03
CA ASP A 91 -9.64 17.44 -10.86
C ASP A 91 -8.65 18.54 -10.44
N ILE A 92 -7.53 18.11 -9.87
CA ILE A 92 -6.49 19.00 -9.34
C ILE A 92 -5.73 19.74 -10.46
N ASP A 93 -5.66 19.17 -11.65
CA ASP A 93 -4.89 19.76 -12.75
C ASP A 93 -5.60 21.00 -13.31
N SER A 94 -6.93 20.94 -13.41
CA SER A 94 -7.78 22.04 -13.86
C SER A 94 -8.25 22.99 -12.74
N ALA A 95 -8.02 22.65 -11.47
CA ALA A 95 -8.44 23.48 -10.34
C ALA A 95 -7.70 24.83 -10.25
N PRO A 96 -8.36 25.90 -9.78
CA PRO A 96 -7.73 27.15 -9.39
C PRO A 96 -6.61 26.93 -8.36
N ALA A 97 -5.54 27.74 -8.41
CA ALA A 97 -4.34 27.50 -7.60
C ALA A 97 -4.61 27.54 -6.09
N ASP A 98 -5.53 28.41 -5.66
CA ASP A 98 -5.99 28.54 -4.27
C ASP A 98 -6.83 27.34 -3.80
N MET A 99 -7.46 26.61 -4.70
CA MET A 99 -8.23 25.41 -4.36
C MET A 99 -7.39 24.12 -4.35
N LYS A 100 -6.20 24.11 -4.96
CA LYS A 100 -5.37 22.89 -5.05
C LYS A 100 -4.96 22.39 -3.66
N GLU A 101 -4.65 23.30 -2.75
CA GLU A 101 -4.29 22.96 -1.37
C GLU A 101 -5.47 22.30 -0.62
N ASP A 102 -6.67 22.84 -0.76
CA ASP A 102 -7.89 22.29 -0.17
C ASP A 102 -8.21 20.89 -0.73
N ILE A 103 -8.06 20.69 -2.04
CA ILE A 103 -8.22 19.38 -2.69
C ILE A 103 -7.22 18.37 -2.11
N LEU A 104 -5.94 18.73 -2.02
CA LEU A 104 -4.91 17.86 -1.47
C LEU A 104 -5.13 17.56 0.01
N ALA A 105 -5.57 18.53 0.80
CA ALA A 105 -5.91 18.35 2.20
C ALA A 105 -7.05 17.33 2.35
N ALA A 106 -8.12 17.47 1.56
CA ALA A 106 -9.24 16.53 1.55
C ALA A 106 -8.83 15.12 1.12
N ARG A 107 -7.98 15.00 0.08
CA ARG A 107 -7.42 13.70 -0.35
C ARG A 107 -6.59 13.06 0.76
N ASN A 108 -5.68 13.81 1.38
CA ASN A 108 -4.82 13.33 2.45
C ASN A 108 -5.63 12.87 3.67
N GLU A 109 -6.66 13.61 4.05
CA GLU A 109 -7.57 13.22 5.14
C GLU A 109 -8.14 11.82 4.89
N ILE A 110 -8.62 11.54 3.67
CA ILE A 110 -9.21 10.25 3.30
C ILE A 110 -8.12 9.16 3.23
N ILE A 111 -7.02 9.43 2.53
CA ILE A 111 -5.93 8.47 2.29
C ILE A 111 -5.34 7.96 3.61
N PHE A 112 -5.08 8.86 4.57
CA PHE A 112 -4.49 8.50 5.86
C PHE A 112 -5.50 7.96 6.88
N SER A 113 -6.79 8.19 6.66
CA SER A 113 -7.85 7.62 7.49
C SER A 113 -8.30 6.23 7.03
N ALA A 114 -8.09 5.89 5.74
CA ALA A 114 -8.44 4.59 5.19
C ALA A 114 -7.72 3.45 5.93
N ASP A 115 -8.42 2.35 6.18
CA ASP A 115 -7.93 1.21 6.95
C ASP A 115 -7.07 0.26 6.06
N GLY A 116 -6.02 0.82 5.48
CA GLY A 116 -5.01 0.09 4.72
C GLY A 116 -5.21 0.07 3.21
N TRP A 117 -4.09 0.20 2.50
CA TRP A 117 -3.90 0.08 1.06
C TRP A 117 -2.38 -0.11 0.82
N TYR A 118 -1.97 -0.48 -0.39
CA TYR A 118 -0.55 -0.52 -0.75
C TYR A 118 -0.26 0.07 -2.14
N ALA A 119 0.97 0.54 -2.34
CA ALA A 119 1.37 1.12 -3.62
C ALA A 119 1.44 0.06 -4.72
N ASP A 120 0.85 0.35 -5.88
CA ASP A 120 0.66 -0.58 -7.00
C ASP A 120 1.93 -1.31 -7.47
N LYS A 121 3.05 -0.59 -7.51
CA LYS A 121 4.35 -1.07 -8.00
C LYS A 121 5.30 -1.47 -6.88
N ALA A 122 4.80 -1.73 -5.68
CA ALA A 122 5.64 -2.11 -4.56
C ALA A 122 6.10 -3.57 -4.60
N GLY A 123 5.56 -4.41 -5.50
CA GLY A 123 5.93 -5.83 -5.57
C GLY A 123 5.53 -6.61 -4.32
N ILE A 124 4.51 -6.14 -3.60
CA ILE A 124 4.04 -6.72 -2.33
C ILE A 124 2.57 -7.08 -2.43
N TYR A 125 2.18 -8.12 -1.70
CA TYR A 125 0.79 -8.48 -1.46
C TYR A 125 0.51 -8.32 0.04
N LEU A 126 -0.45 -7.47 0.41
CA LEU A 126 -0.78 -7.18 1.81
C LEU A 126 -2.23 -7.56 2.13
N VAL A 127 -2.43 -7.96 3.38
CA VAL A 127 -3.74 -8.33 3.94
C VAL A 127 -3.95 -7.62 5.27
N TRP A 128 -5.21 -7.38 5.59
CA TRP A 128 -5.67 -6.95 6.90
C TRP A 128 -6.20 -8.15 7.68
N PHE A 129 -6.10 -8.11 9.01
CA PHE A 129 -6.73 -9.10 9.88
C PHE A 129 -7.16 -8.53 11.23
N ASP A 130 -8.21 -9.13 11.81
CA ASP A 130 -8.66 -8.93 13.18
C ASP A 130 -8.59 -10.26 13.93
N ASN A 131 -7.63 -10.37 14.86
CA ASN A 131 -7.44 -11.57 15.66
C ASN A 131 -8.57 -11.86 16.64
N ALA A 132 -9.26 -10.83 17.13
CA ALA A 132 -10.34 -10.99 18.10
C ALA A 132 -11.59 -11.56 17.43
N LYS A 133 -11.88 -11.09 16.22
CA LYS A 133 -13.02 -11.58 15.43
C LYS A 133 -12.70 -12.79 14.56
N LYS A 134 -11.41 -13.11 14.38
CA LYS A 134 -10.95 -14.11 13.42
C LYS A 134 -11.41 -13.76 12.01
N GLU A 135 -11.21 -12.51 11.61
CA GLU A 135 -11.51 -12.00 10.27
C GLU A 135 -10.22 -11.62 9.55
N TRP A 136 -10.16 -11.78 8.23
CA TRP A 136 -9.07 -11.29 7.40
C TRP A 136 -9.60 -10.84 6.03
N GLY A 137 -8.87 -9.99 5.33
CA GLY A 137 -9.24 -9.58 3.96
C GLY A 137 -8.07 -8.97 3.21
N GLU A 138 -8.14 -9.03 1.88
CA GLU A 138 -7.11 -8.45 1.01
C GLU A 138 -7.12 -6.93 1.12
N LEU A 139 -5.95 -6.30 1.20
CA LEU A 139 -5.87 -4.85 1.07
C LEU A 139 -5.89 -4.47 -0.41
N PRO A 140 -6.59 -3.40 -0.79
CA PRO A 140 -6.57 -2.91 -2.16
C PRO A 140 -5.26 -2.18 -2.46
N LYS A 141 -4.95 -2.05 -3.76
CA LYS A 141 -3.92 -1.14 -4.25
C LYS A 141 -4.39 0.31 -4.13
N PHE A 142 -3.43 1.23 -4.07
CA PHE A 142 -3.72 2.66 -4.02
C PHE A 142 -4.53 3.11 -5.25
N SER A 143 -4.15 2.71 -6.46
CA SER A 143 -4.86 3.12 -7.68
C SER A 143 -6.27 2.54 -7.82
N GLU A 144 -6.57 1.43 -7.14
CA GLU A 144 -7.92 0.85 -7.09
C GLU A 144 -8.86 1.73 -6.25
N LEU A 145 -8.35 2.22 -5.12
CA LEU A 145 -9.07 3.10 -4.20
C LEU A 145 -9.14 4.54 -4.68
N PHE A 146 -8.04 5.05 -5.24
CA PHE A 146 -7.84 6.45 -5.57
C PHE A 146 -7.37 6.60 -7.02
N PRO A 147 -8.22 6.27 -8.01
CA PRO A 147 -7.83 6.27 -9.41
C PRO A 147 -7.46 7.69 -9.87
N GLY A 148 -6.28 7.81 -10.48
CA GLY A 148 -5.76 9.08 -11.00
C GLY A 148 -5.25 10.05 -9.93
N TRP A 149 -5.13 9.62 -8.67
CA TRP A 149 -4.50 10.42 -7.62
C TRP A 149 -3.02 10.06 -7.52
N ASP A 150 -2.22 11.03 -7.10
CA ASP A 150 -0.82 10.80 -6.76
C ASP A 150 -0.71 10.24 -5.34
N LEU A 151 0.32 9.39 -5.13
CA LEU A 151 0.69 8.96 -3.79
C LEU A 151 1.06 10.18 -2.94
N PRO A 152 0.60 10.26 -1.68
CA PRO A 152 0.93 11.39 -0.82
C PRO A 152 2.44 11.44 -0.55
N THR A 153 3.05 12.61 -0.73
CA THR A 153 4.45 12.84 -0.38
C THR A 153 4.55 13.20 1.09
N VAL A 154 5.23 12.36 1.88
CA VAL A 154 5.54 12.69 3.27
C VAL A 154 6.80 13.56 3.24
N VAL A 155 6.64 14.89 3.34
CA VAL A 155 7.79 15.78 3.47
C VAL A 155 8.33 15.63 4.90
N ASN A 156 9.44 14.91 5.06
CA ASN A 156 10.15 14.88 6.33
C ASN A 156 10.86 16.23 6.52
N GLU A 157 10.25 17.17 7.24
CA GLU A 157 10.84 18.48 7.57
C GLU A 157 12.10 18.39 8.46
N SER A 158 12.54 17.21 8.88
CA SER A 158 13.66 17.03 9.82
C SER A 158 15.05 16.87 9.17
N ALA A 159 15.22 17.19 7.88
CA ALA A 159 16.51 17.05 7.19
C ALA A 159 17.27 18.39 6.99
N ASP A 160 16.76 19.51 7.51
CA ASP A 160 17.34 20.84 7.30
C ASP A 160 17.52 21.63 8.62
N GLU A 161 18.00 20.97 9.67
CA GLU A 161 18.63 21.67 10.80
C GLU A 161 20.17 21.50 10.73
N GLY A 162 20.79 22.42 10.01
CA GLY A 162 22.04 23.08 10.41
C GLY A 162 23.23 22.20 10.80
N LEU A 163 23.99 21.75 9.81
CA LEU A 163 25.43 21.52 9.98
C LEU A 163 26.13 22.88 10.06
N GLU A 164 25.98 23.58 11.19
CA GLU A 164 26.90 24.66 11.56
C GLU A 164 28.24 24.04 11.92
N VAL A 165 29.13 24.05 10.92
CA VAL A 165 30.56 23.79 11.08
C VAL A 165 31.14 24.93 11.94
N PHE A 166 31.33 24.68 13.23
CA PHE A 166 32.22 25.51 14.04
C PHE A 166 33.65 25.00 13.85
N GLY A 167 34.47 25.88 13.25
CA GLY A 167 35.92 25.73 13.11
C GLY A 167 36.70 26.12 14.36
#